data_AF-A0AA35YP55-F1
#
_entry.id   AF-A0AA35YP55-F1
#
_cell.length_a   1.000
_cell.length_b   1.000
_cell.length_c   1.000
_cell.angle_alpha   90.00
_cell.angle_beta   90.00
_cell.angle_gamma   90.00
#
_symmetry.space_group_name_H-M   'P 1'
#
loop_
_entity.id
_entity.type
_entity.pdbx_description
1 polymer ?
#
loop_
_entity_poly.entity_id
_entity_poly.type
_entity_poly.pdbx_seq_one_letter_code
_entity_poly.pdbx_strand_id
1 'polypeptide(L)'
;MASESSIWEIRNSSAYLDLYDLYGWENKKYFSIMLNHGGSFLYYPNRDYFGGIIDYIDFIDVETFSTEVFHTILSSFGYDVDRTFAYSLVSFAPLDVGLNKLESWNDFLNFVKKS
;
A
#
# COMPACT_ATOMS: atom_id res chain seq x y z
N MET A 1 -27.25 12.64 2.18
CA MET A 1 -26.34 11.93 1.27
C MET A 1 -25.19 11.46 2.14
N ALA A 2 -25.17 10.18 2.51
CA ALA A 2 -24.06 9.64 3.28
C ALA A 2 -22.87 9.56 2.32
N SER A 3 -21.76 10.21 2.65
CA SER A 3 -20.49 9.91 2.02
C SER A 3 -20.17 8.47 2.37
N GLU A 4 -20.19 7.57 1.39
CA GLU A 4 -19.60 6.24 1.54
C GLU A 4 -18.10 6.47 1.77
N SER A 5 -17.71 6.59 3.04
CA SER A 5 -16.31 6.59 3.44
C SER A 5 -15.72 5.27 2.93
N SER A 6 -14.68 5.32 2.10
CA SER A 6 -13.95 4.11 1.69
C SER A 6 -13.62 3.30 2.95
N ILE A 7 -14.21 2.11 3.07
CA ILE A 7 -14.04 1.24 4.24
C ILE A 7 -12.74 0.47 4.00
N TRP A 8 -11.61 1.12 4.21
CA TRP A 8 -10.34 0.44 4.38
C TRP A 8 -10.10 0.18 5.87
N GLU A 9 -9.40 -0.90 6.20
CA GLU A 9 -9.03 -1.20 7.58
C GLU A 9 -7.62 -1.77 7.68
N ILE A 10 -6.97 -1.52 8.83
CA ILE A 10 -5.69 -2.15 9.15
C ILE A 10 -6.01 -3.57 9.62
N ARG A 11 -5.47 -4.56 8.90
CA ARG A 11 -5.68 -5.98 9.20
C ARG A 11 -5.19 -6.29 10.60
N ASN A 12 -6.09 -6.81 11.42
CA ASN A 12 -5.69 -7.39 12.70
C ASN A 12 -4.88 -8.66 12.45
N SER A 13 -3.66 -8.74 13.00
CA SER A 13 -2.74 -9.86 12.83
C SER A 13 -3.29 -11.22 13.30
N SER A 14 -4.35 -11.23 14.11
CA SER A 14 -5.03 -12.44 14.61
C SER A 14 -6.29 -12.83 13.81
N ALA A 15 -6.74 -12.00 12.86
CA ALA A 15 -7.92 -12.29 12.07
C ALA A 15 -7.63 -13.31 10.98
N TYR A 16 -8.47 -14.35 10.89
CA TYR A 16 -8.48 -15.24 9.72
C TYR A 16 -9.14 -14.53 8.55
N LEU A 17 -8.42 -14.42 7.44
CA LEU A 17 -8.90 -13.84 6.19
C LEU A 17 -8.59 -14.81 5.04
N ASP A 18 -9.63 -15.25 4.34
CA ASP A 18 -9.47 -15.99 3.09
C ASP A 18 -9.21 -14.99 1.96
N LEU A 19 -7.93 -14.77 1.65
CA LEU A 19 -7.51 -13.80 0.64
C LEU A 19 -7.98 -14.19 -0.77
N TYR A 20 -8.23 -15.48 -1.04
CA TYR A 20 -8.70 -15.92 -2.35
C TYR A 20 -10.18 -15.56 -2.55
N ASP A 21 -11.00 -15.71 -1.51
CA ASP A 21 -12.39 -15.27 -1.55
C ASP A 21 -12.50 -13.74 -1.62
N LEU A 22 -11.65 -13.04 -0.86
CA LEU A 22 -11.72 -11.58 -0.75
C LEU A 22 -11.14 -10.82 -1.95
N TYR A 23 -10.02 -11.29 -2.49
CA TYR A 23 -9.23 -10.60 -3.52
C TYR A 23 -8.95 -11.47 -4.74
N GLY A 24 -9.57 -12.65 -4.82
CA GLY A 24 -9.42 -13.53 -5.95
C GLY A 24 -9.96 -12.93 -7.24
N TRP A 25 -9.77 -13.67 -8.32
CA TRP A 25 -10.10 -13.24 -9.68
C TRP A 25 -11.58 -12.84 -9.86
N GLU A 26 -12.49 -13.37 -9.04
CA GLU A 26 -13.93 -13.07 -9.06
C GLU A 26 -14.26 -11.73 -8.37
N ASN A 27 -13.40 -11.26 -7.44
CA ASN A 27 -13.62 -10.03 -6.67
C ASN A 27 -12.53 -8.99 -6.94
N LYS A 28 -12.68 -8.27 -8.06
CA LYS A 28 -11.77 -7.18 -8.48
C LYS A 28 -12.13 -5.82 -7.91
N LYS A 29 -13.13 -5.75 -7.03
CA LYS A 29 -13.60 -4.49 -6.46
C LYS A 29 -12.61 -3.96 -5.43
N TYR A 30 -11.96 -4.86 -4.70
CA TYR A 30 -11.09 -4.52 -3.59
C TYR A 30 -9.66 -5.02 -3.82
N PHE A 31 -8.71 -4.34 -3.19
CA PHE A 31 -7.33 -4.81 -3.09
C PHE A 31 -6.78 -4.55 -1.68
N SER A 32 -5.60 -5.12 -1.42
CA SER A 32 -4.86 -4.97 -0.17
C SER A 32 -3.52 -4.30 -0.43
N ILE A 33 -3.06 -3.45 0.50
CA ILE A 33 -1.71 -2.89 0.51
C ILE A 33 -0.91 -3.56 1.61
N MET A 34 0.28 -4.05 1.27
CA MET A 34 1.32 -4.40 2.24
C MET A 34 2.23 -3.20 2.48
N LEU A 35 2.17 -2.61 3.68
CA LEU A 35 2.96 -1.46 4.08
C LEU A 35 4.18 -1.91 4.88
N ASN A 36 5.37 -1.64 4.35
CA ASN A 36 6.64 -1.80 5.08
C ASN A 36 7.05 -0.45 5.67
N HIS A 37 7.17 -0.35 6.99
CA HIS A 37 7.47 0.92 7.65
C HIS A 37 8.25 0.76 8.97
N GLY A 38 8.80 1.86 9.50
CA GLY A 38 9.61 1.86 10.73
C GLY A 38 11.04 1.32 10.61
N GLY A 39 11.41 0.76 9.45
CA GLY A 39 12.75 0.24 9.15
C GLY A 39 13.63 1.21 8.36
N SER A 40 14.67 0.67 7.74
CA SER A 40 15.61 1.44 6.91
C SER A 40 16.11 0.62 5.72
N PHE A 41 16.37 1.30 4.60
CA PHE A 41 17.03 0.68 3.45
C PHE A 41 18.55 0.63 3.66
N LEU A 42 19.18 -0.47 3.27
CA LEU A 42 20.63 -0.51 3.08
C LEU A 42 21.07 0.37 1.91
N TYR A 43 22.36 0.69 1.85
CA TYR A 43 22.91 1.43 0.73
C TYR A 43 23.00 0.58 -0.53
N TYR A 44 22.88 1.21 -1.71
CA TYR A 44 23.18 0.56 -2.98
C TYR A 44 24.67 0.15 -3.07
N PRO A 45 25.02 -1.01 -3.67
CA PRO A 45 24.15 -2.03 -4.26
C PRO A 45 23.71 -3.10 -3.25
N ASN A 46 22.75 -3.94 -3.66
CA ASN A 46 22.05 -4.94 -2.85
C ASN A 46 21.17 -4.29 -1.78
N ARG A 47 20.37 -3.30 -2.19
CA ARG A 47 19.38 -2.71 -1.30
C ARG A 47 18.46 -3.77 -0.74
N ASP A 48 18.26 -3.68 0.57
CA ASP A 48 17.36 -4.50 1.34
C ASP A 48 16.71 -3.64 2.43
N TYR A 49 15.57 -4.05 2.96
CA TYR A 49 14.80 -3.31 3.96
C TYR A 49 14.88 -4.02 5.32
N PHE A 50 15.49 -3.37 6.31
CA PHE A 50 15.76 -3.97 7.62
C PHE A 50 15.09 -3.24 8.77
N GLY A 51 14.75 -4.00 9.81
CA GLY A 51 14.32 -3.48 11.12
C GLY A 51 12.94 -2.83 11.13
N GLY A 52 12.17 -2.96 10.04
CA GLY A 52 10.80 -2.46 9.97
C GLY A 52 9.75 -3.49 10.38
N ILE A 53 8.51 -3.03 10.37
CA ILE A 53 7.30 -3.83 10.57
C ILE A 53 6.47 -3.84 9.29
N ILE A 54 5.63 -4.87 9.18
CA ILE A 54 4.72 -5.06 8.06
C ILE A 54 3.30 -5.00 8.59
N ASP A 55 2.52 -4.08 8.03
CA ASP A 55 1.08 -4.00 8.23
C ASP A 55 0.37 -4.21 6.89
N TYR A 56 -0.83 -4.80 6.95
CA TYR A 56 -1.69 -4.97 5.79
C TYR A 56 -2.90 -4.07 5.92
N ILE A 57 -3.25 -3.38 4.84
CA ILE A 57 -4.44 -2.53 4.76
C ILE A 57 -5.39 -3.18 3.75
N ASP A 58 -6.57 -3.54 4.22
CA ASP A 58 -7.56 -4.31 3.48
C ASP A 58 -8.75 -3.49 3.01
N PHE A 59 -9.55 -4.08 2.12
CA PHE A 59 -10.81 -3.56 1.61
C PHE A 59 -10.70 -2.22 0.88
N ILE A 60 -9.54 -1.93 0.30
CA ILE A 60 -9.34 -0.71 -0.48
C ILE A 60 -10.10 -0.85 -1.80
N ASP A 61 -11.14 -0.06 -1.96
CA ASP A 61 -11.97 -0.07 -3.17
C ASP A 61 -11.22 0.57 -4.35
N VAL A 62 -11.08 -0.19 -5.44
CA VAL A 62 -10.35 0.21 -6.65
C VAL A 62 -10.92 1.47 -7.29
N GLU A 63 -12.24 1.69 -7.22
CA GLU A 63 -12.89 2.84 -7.87
C GLU A 63 -12.72 4.13 -7.06
N THR A 64 -12.57 4.01 -5.74
CA THR A 64 -12.47 5.17 -4.83
C THR A 64 -11.07 5.46 -4.33
N PHE A 65 -10.10 4.56 -4.58
CA PHE A 65 -8.72 4.79 -4.16
C PHE A 65 -8.20 6.08 -4.80
N SER A 66 -7.63 6.95 -3.96
CA SER A 66 -7.12 8.27 -4.34
C SER A 66 -5.88 8.61 -3.51
N THR A 67 -5.15 9.68 -3.88
CA THR A 67 -4.03 10.20 -3.09
C THR A 67 -4.51 10.57 -1.68
N GLU A 68 -5.70 11.15 -1.56
CA GLU A 68 -6.30 11.53 -0.29
C GLU A 68 -6.58 10.30 0.58
N VAL A 69 -7.13 9.22 0.01
CA VAL A 69 -7.32 7.95 0.73
C VAL A 69 -5.98 7.41 1.22
N PHE A 70 -4.95 7.38 0.36
CA PHE A 70 -3.62 6.95 0.76
C PHE A 70 -3.00 7.82 1.88
N HIS A 71 -3.17 9.14 1.81
CA HIS A 71 -2.74 10.06 2.86
C HIS A 71 -3.49 9.81 4.18
N THR A 72 -4.78 9.48 4.13
CA THR A 72 -5.54 9.11 5.35
C THR A 72 -5.02 7.83 5.97
N ILE A 73 -4.63 6.84 5.15
CA ILE A 73 -3.98 5.61 5.60
C ILE A 73 -2.67 5.95 6.30
N LEU A 74 -1.76 6.69 5.66
CA LEU A 74 -0.48 7.08 6.27
C LEU A 74 -0.65 7.86 7.58
N SER A 75 -1.61 8.79 7.62
CA SER A 75 -1.92 9.58 8.82
C SER A 75 -2.40 8.70 9.97
N SER A 76 -3.12 7.60 9.69
CA SER A 76 -3.56 6.65 10.72
C SER A 76 -2.41 5.91 11.41
N PHE A 77 -1.27 5.77 10.73
CA PHE A 77 -0.02 5.26 11.30
C PHE A 77 0.83 6.36 11.98
N GLY A 78 0.34 7.61 12.03
CA GLY A 78 1.01 8.75 12.65
C GLY A 78 2.04 9.45 11.77
N TYR A 79 2.03 9.21 10.45
CA TYR A 79 2.93 9.88 9.52
C TYR A 79 2.45 11.28 9.15
N ASP A 80 3.39 12.23 9.08
CA ASP A 80 3.18 13.55 8.47
C ASP A 80 3.29 13.41 6.95
N VAL A 81 2.14 13.46 6.26
CA VAL A 81 2.05 13.23 4.81
C VAL A 81 2.84 14.25 3.99
N ASP A 82 3.04 15.47 4.50
CA ASP A 82 3.82 16.51 3.80
C ASP A 82 5.33 16.23 3.86
N ARG A 83 5.76 15.33 4.75
CA ARG A 83 7.17 14.98 4.98
C ARG A 83 7.49 13.52 4.72
N THR A 84 6.49 12.73 4.33
CA THR A 84 6.62 11.29 4.15
C THR A 84 6.79 10.96 2.68
N PHE A 85 7.84 10.21 2.35
CA PHE A 85 8.06 9.70 1.01
C PHE A 85 7.57 8.25 0.92
N ALA A 86 6.66 7.98 -0.02
CA ALA A 86 6.19 6.64 -0.30
C ALA A 86 6.88 6.07 -1.54
N TYR A 87 7.13 4.77 -1.52
CA TYR A 87 7.73 4.03 -2.62
C TYR A 87 6.89 2.79 -2.91
N SER A 88 6.75 2.45 -4.19
CA SER A 88 6.18 1.18 -4.63
C SER A 88 7.27 0.28 -5.20
N LEU A 89 7.10 -1.02 -5.01
CA LEU A 89 7.94 -2.03 -5.64
C LEU A 89 7.19 -2.64 -6.82
N VAL A 90 7.76 -2.56 -8.02
CA VAL A 90 7.22 -3.33 -9.17
C VAL A 90 7.41 -4.81 -8.87
N SER A 91 6.33 -5.58 -8.91
CA SER A 91 6.26 -6.98 -8.44
C SER A 91 7.49 -7.80 -8.78
N PHE A 92 8.09 -8.40 -7.75
CA PHE A 92 9.27 -9.28 -7.77
C PHE A 92 10.58 -8.66 -8.29
N ALA A 93 10.61 -7.36 -8.61
CA ALA A 93 11.86 -6.70 -8.95
C ALA A 93 12.74 -6.52 -7.70
N PRO A 94 14.07 -6.64 -7.82
CA PRO A 94 14.99 -6.29 -6.73
C PRO A 94 14.82 -4.82 -6.34
N LEU A 95 15.00 -4.49 -5.06
CA LEU A 95 14.84 -3.12 -4.56
C LEU A 95 15.75 -2.10 -5.28
N ASP A 96 16.91 -2.55 -5.76
CA ASP A 96 17.83 -1.70 -6.52
C ASP A 96 17.27 -1.15 -7.83
N VAL A 97 16.29 -1.84 -8.42
CA VAL A 97 15.74 -1.54 -9.76
C VAL A 97 14.22 -1.28 -9.70
N GLY A 98 13.52 -1.93 -8.77
CA GLY A 98 12.07 -1.95 -8.70
C GLY A 98 11.44 -0.87 -7.83
N LEU A 99 12.22 -0.19 -6.98
CA LEU A 99 11.72 0.86 -6.10
C LEU A 99 11.46 2.14 -6.89
N ASN A 100 10.18 2.49 -7.01
CA ASN A 100 9.73 3.73 -7.64
C ASN A 100 9.13 4.64 -6.59
N LYS A 101 9.59 5.90 -6.58
CA LYS A 101 9.01 6.92 -5.70
C LYS A 101 7.60 7.25 -6.20
N LEU A 102 6.66 7.36 -5.29
CA LEU A 102 5.29 7.78 -5.57
C LEU A 102 5.24 9.30 -5.42
N GLU A 103 5.46 10.04 -6.51
CA GLU A 103 5.49 11.51 -6.50
C GLU A 103 4.15 12.13 -6.91
N SER A 104 3.34 11.39 -7.67
CA SER A 104 2.08 11.85 -8.22
C SER A 104 1.00 10.76 -8.19
N TRP A 105 -0.26 11.18 -8.27
CA TRP A 105 -1.39 10.25 -8.42
C TRP A 105 -1.25 9.34 -9.66
N ASN A 106 -0.59 9.81 -10.70
CA ASN A 106 -0.34 9.00 -11.90
C ASN A 106 0.60 7.82 -11.62
N ASP A 107 1.53 7.97 -10.68
CA ASP A 107 2.41 6.88 -10.23
C ASP A 107 1.61 5.80 -9.49
N PHE A 108 0.59 6.21 -8.71
CA PHE A 108 -0.36 5.29 -8.09
C PHE A 108 -1.26 4.59 -9.11
N LEU A 109 -1.74 5.27 -10.16
CA LEU A 109 -2.53 4.61 -11.21
C LEU A 109 -1.72 3.55 -11.97
N ASN A 110 -0.44 3.82 -12.20
CA ASN A 110 0.47 2.83 -12.79
C ASN A 110 0.73 1.63 -11.86
N PHE A 111 0.61 1.83 -10.54
CA PHE A 111 0.67 0.77 -9.53
C PHE A 111 -0.59 -0.11 -9.57
N VAL A 112 -1.79 0.49 -9.58
CA VAL A 112 -3.07 -0.26 -9.55
C VAL A 112 -3.40 -0.94 -10.90
N LYS A 113 -3.07 -0.31 -12.03
CA LYS A 113 -3.44 -0.84 -13.37
C LYS A 113 -2.56 -1.98 -13.88
N LYS A 114 -1.47 -2.33 -13.19
CA LYS A 114 -0.53 -3.38 -13.61
C LYS A 114 -0.80 -4.76 -12.99
N SER A 115 -1.88 -4.92 -12.21
CA SER A 115 -2.37 -6.23 -11.73
C SER A 115 -3.24 -6.94 -12.76
#